data_AF-A0A5E7WCG1-F1
#
_entry.id   AF-A0A5E7WCG1-F1
#
_cell.length_a   1.000
_cell.length_b   1.000
_cell.length_c   1.000
_cell.angle_alpha   90.00
_cell.angle_beta   90.00
_cell.angle_gamma   90.00
#
_symmetry.space_group_name_H-M   'P 1'
#
loop_
_entity.id
_entity.type
_entity.pdbx_description
1 polymer ?
#
loop_
_entity_poly.entity_id
_entity_poly.type
_entity_poly.pdbx_seq_one_letter_code
_entity_poly.pdbx_strand_id
1 'polypeptide(L)'
;MQISRKLNLYEIEDLYQSLGTDSQLRLPISMSNGGGLGVDASLAQFIVTWARAHEKSVLHLYSPSGDDAIAQITQLAKSAAGFFALIMCSEVHAQNHQLIDRREALLAIRPLVEAMFEGDIRNTSSARGARPTAINLFCVNYAKREFIKPFYFDHTDPKVQPKSWFSTLVETSSNLMNARGDRGALVRSGLPALGSVLWELISNADQHAVTDVDGNKYKKALRGTSIKFNRMSRQDALTYSDREPELARFILKRFLKAEVLDFLEISVIDSGPGLARRWLTAKEGRPLESLETLTLEVELEATLDCFKKHITSKPQSPNSGMGLHNAVQALNKLQAFVRVRTGRLSLHQAFQGSDQVMEFDPSVWNGGRELAAVEGTVFTICIPVN
;
A
#
# COMPACT_ATOMS: atom_id res chain seq x y z
N MET A 1 14.95 -12.04 11.72
CA MET A 1 15.36 -10.76 11.13
C MET A 1 14.67 -9.65 11.89
N GLN A 2 15.42 -8.67 12.39
CA GLN A 2 14.87 -7.54 13.13
C GLN A 2 14.81 -6.29 12.25
N ILE A 3 13.62 -5.70 12.10
CA ILE A 3 13.41 -4.51 11.28
C ILE A 3 13.70 -3.24 12.08
N SER A 4 14.49 -2.33 11.48
CA SER A 4 14.83 -1.03 12.06
C SER A 4 13.63 -0.09 12.13
N ARG A 5 13.57 0.74 13.17
CA ARG A 5 12.57 1.82 13.29
C ARG A 5 12.80 2.96 12.29
N LYS A 6 14.03 3.13 11.79
CA LYS A 6 14.43 4.21 10.88
C LYS A 6 14.46 3.78 9.41
N LEU A 7 13.75 2.71 9.08
CA LEU A 7 13.74 2.13 7.73
C LEU A 7 13.25 3.15 6.69
N ASN A 8 13.94 3.22 5.56
CA ASN A 8 13.48 3.93 4.36
C ASN A 8 13.14 2.95 3.20
N LEU A 9 12.69 3.48 2.07
CA LEU A 9 12.30 2.69 0.90
C LEU A 9 13.48 1.91 0.30
N TYR A 10 14.68 2.51 0.23
CA TYR A 10 15.89 1.83 -0.27
C TYR A 10 16.32 0.67 0.62
N GLU A 11 16.30 0.85 1.95
CA GLU A 11 16.63 -0.21 2.90
C GLU A 11 15.62 -1.36 2.83
N ILE A 12 14.34 -1.10 2.49
CA ILE A 12 13.37 -2.18 2.20
C ILE A 12 13.81 -2.99 0.98
N GLU A 13 14.34 -2.35 -0.07
CA GLU A 13 14.87 -3.07 -1.22
C GLU A 13 16.09 -3.93 -0.87
N ASP A 14 16.91 -3.52 0.11
CA ASP A 14 17.98 -4.37 0.66
C ASP A 14 17.41 -5.59 1.42
N LEU A 15 16.31 -5.43 2.16
CA LEU A 15 15.68 -6.55 2.87
C LEU A 15 15.23 -7.67 1.92
N TYR A 16 14.69 -7.33 0.74
CA TYR A 16 14.27 -8.34 -0.24
C TYR A 16 15.44 -9.23 -0.69
N GLN A 17 16.66 -8.71 -0.75
CA GLN A 17 17.86 -9.49 -1.12
C GLN A 17 18.25 -10.51 -0.03
N SER A 18 17.82 -10.28 1.22
CA SER A 18 18.11 -11.13 2.38
C SER A 18 17.01 -12.14 2.72
N LEU A 19 15.92 -12.17 1.95
CA LEU A 19 14.72 -12.95 2.25
C LEU A 19 14.96 -14.47 2.43
N GLY A 20 15.96 -15.03 1.77
CA GLY A 20 16.21 -16.47 1.76
C GLY A 20 16.74 -17.05 3.08
N THR A 21 17.14 -16.23 4.06
CA THR A 21 17.90 -16.73 5.22
C THR A 21 17.12 -16.84 6.53
N ASP A 22 16.01 -16.11 6.70
CA ASP A 22 15.39 -15.97 8.02
C ASP A 22 13.86 -15.99 7.98
N SER A 23 13.29 -17.12 8.42
CA SER A 23 11.85 -17.30 8.53
C SER A 23 11.21 -16.57 9.71
N GLN A 24 12.01 -15.89 10.54
CA GLN A 24 11.53 -15.12 11.69
C GLN A 24 11.62 -13.63 11.39
N LEU A 25 10.56 -12.89 11.71
CA LEU A 25 10.50 -11.45 11.52
C LEU A 25 10.12 -10.77 12.83
N ARG A 26 10.85 -9.72 13.20
CA ARG A 26 10.51 -8.87 14.35
C ARG A 26 10.33 -7.44 13.86
N LEU A 27 9.09 -6.95 13.91
CA LEU A 27 8.73 -5.60 13.47
C LEU A 27 8.81 -4.58 14.61
N PRO A 28 9.23 -3.34 14.34
CA PRO A 28 9.11 -2.27 15.32
C PRO A 28 7.64 -1.96 15.62
N ILE A 29 7.36 -1.61 16.87
CA ILE A 29 6.01 -1.20 17.31
C ILE A 29 5.56 0.10 16.63
N SER A 30 6.51 0.97 16.30
CA SER A 30 6.28 2.15 15.49
C SER A 30 7.54 2.57 14.72
N MET A 31 7.32 3.08 13.51
CA MET A 31 8.36 3.67 12.67
C MET A 31 8.69 5.09 13.14
N SER A 32 9.95 5.49 13.01
CA SER A 32 10.38 6.88 13.17
C SER A 32 9.65 7.76 12.16
N ASN A 33 9.26 8.97 12.58
CA ASN A 33 8.55 9.96 11.74
C ASN A 33 7.29 9.39 11.05
N GLY A 34 6.58 8.45 11.69
CA GLY A 34 5.39 7.81 11.13
C GLY A 34 5.68 6.88 9.94
N GLY A 35 6.95 6.58 9.67
CA GLY A 35 7.38 5.78 8.52
C GLY A 35 7.48 6.54 7.22
N GLY A 36 7.53 7.88 7.21
CA GLY A 36 7.70 8.65 5.98
C GLY A 36 6.70 8.30 4.86
N LEU A 37 7.05 8.59 3.61
CA LEU A 37 6.16 8.51 2.45
C LEU A 37 6.18 7.12 1.77
N GLY A 38 5.29 6.22 2.17
CA GLY A 38 5.13 4.90 1.54
C GLY A 38 5.96 3.76 2.14
N VAL A 39 6.74 3.99 3.20
CA VAL A 39 7.52 2.91 3.85
C VAL A 39 6.61 1.87 4.50
N ASP A 40 5.55 2.28 5.20
CA ASP A 40 4.65 1.33 5.89
C ASP A 40 3.94 0.41 4.88
N ALA A 41 3.53 0.97 3.72
CA ALA A 41 2.95 0.21 2.63
C ALA A 41 3.97 -0.72 1.95
N SER A 42 5.20 -0.23 1.72
CA SER A 42 6.27 -1.04 1.13
C SER A 42 6.72 -2.17 2.08
N LEU A 43 6.72 -1.91 3.39
CA LEU A 43 7.01 -2.93 4.40
C LEU A 43 5.89 -3.98 4.48
N ALA A 44 4.62 -3.57 4.29
CA ALA A 44 3.51 -4.52 4.16
C ALA A 44 3.68 -5.45 2.95
N GLN A 45 4.14 -4.94 1.80
CA GLN A 45 4.47 -5.78 0.63
C GLN A 45 5.66 -6.71 0.89
N PHE A 46 6.68 -6.19 1.58
CA PHE A 46 7.82 -7.01 2.00
C PHE A 46 7.35 -8.20 2.83
N ILE A 47 6.44 -7.97 3.76
CA ILE A 47 5.85 -9.00 4.62
C ILE A 47 5.06 -10.04 3.82
N VAL A 48 4.35 -9.64 2.77
CA VAL A 48 3.69 -10.60 1.87
C VAL A 48 4.71 -11.51 1.22
N THR A 49 5.77 -10.93 0.66
CA THR A 49 6.83 -11.67 -0.03
C THR A 49 7.57 -12.59 0.94
N TRP A 50 7.95 -12.08 2.12
CA TRP A 50 8.54 -12.87 3.22
C TRP A 50 7.68 -14.04 3.64
N ALA A 51 6.39 -13.81 3.89
CA ALA A 51 5.51 -14.87 4.36
C ALA A 51 5.30 -15.97 3.32
N ARG A 52 5.44 -15.67 2.02
CA ARG A 52 5.36 -16.62 0.91
C ARG A 52 6.65 -17.37 0.62
N ALA A 53 7.79 -16.75 0.92
CA ALA A 53 9.11 -17.37 0.75
C ALA A 53 9.36 -18.54 1.73
N HIS A 54 8.52 -18.69 2.75
CA HIS A 54 8.69 -19.71 3.79
C HIS A 54 7.39 -20.49 4.02
N GLU A 55 7.51 -21.82 4.11
CA GLU A 55 6.40 -22.69 4.51
C GLU A 55 5.89 -22.31 5.92
N LYS A 56 6.82 -21.92 6.81
CA LYS A 56 6.53 -21.52 8.19
C LYS A 56 7.21 -20.20 8.54
N SER A 57 6.48 -19.11 8.35
CA SER A 57 6.85 -17.75 8.74
C SER A 57 6.47 -17.45 10.20
N VAL A 58 7.38 -16.86 10.98
CA VAL A 58 7.16 -16.59 12.41
C VAL A 58 7.30 -15.10 12.71
N LEU A 59 6.26 -14.47 13.25
CA LEU A 59 6.30 -13.12 13.78
C LEU A 59 6.75 -13.16 15.25
N HIS A 60 7.92 -12.60 15.55
CA HIS A 60 8.44 -12.48 16.92
C HIS A 60 8.11 -11.13 17.53
N LEU A 61 7.69 -11.17 18.79
CA LEU A 61 7.40 -10.00 19.60
C LEU A 61 8.62 -9.57 20.43
N TYR A 62 8.56 -8.36 20.97
CA TYR A 62 9.53 -7.84 21.95
C TYR A 62 9.04 -8.10 23.39
N SER A 63 7.74 -8.30 23.58
CA SER A 63 7.10 -8.56 24.86
C SER A 63 7.13 -10.04 25.25
N PRO A 64 7.19 -10.36 26.56
CA PRO A 64 6.93 -11.69 27.06
C PRO A 64 5.48 -12.13 26.75
N SER A 65 5.21 -13.43 26.91
CA SER A 65 3.88 -14.02 26.73
C SER A 65 2.84 -13.45 27.70
N GLY A 66 1.55 -13.64 27.39
CA GLY A 66 0.44 -13.14 28.21
C GLY A 66 0.01 -11.73 27.79
N ASP A 67 -0.47 -10.94 28.75
CA ASP A 67 -1.09 -9.63 28.47
C ASP A 67 -0.16 -8.65 27.74
N ASP A 68 1.13 -8.67 28.02
CA ASP A 68 2.12 -7.81 27.35
C ASP A 68 2.26 -8.12 25.86
N ALA A 69 2.20 -9.41 25.48
CA ALA A 69 2.19 -9.84 24.09
C ALA A 69 0.91 -9.39 23.39
N ILE A 70 -0.24 -9.54 24.04
CA ILE A 70 -1.55 -9.12 23.50
C ILE A 70 -1.63 -7.60 23.30
N ALA A 71 -1.09 -6.83 24.25
CA ALA A 71 -0.97 -5.38 24.14
C ALA A 71 -0.06 -4.99 22.95
N GLN A 72 1.08 -5.66 22.79
CA GLN A 72 1.98 -5.42 21.66
C GLN A 72 1.32 -5.78 20.31
N ILE A 73 0.62 -6.92 20.23
CA ILE A 73 -0.13 -7.34 19.02
C ILE A 73 -1.14 -6.26 18.62
N THR A 74 -1.91 -5.78 19.59
CA THR A 74 -2.92 -4.72 19.37
C THR A 74 -2.27 -3.44 18.86
N GLN A 75 -1.08 -3.10 19.37
CA GLN A 75 -0.35 -1.92 18.93
C GLN A 75 0.30 -2.10 17.55
N LEU A 76 0.85 -3.27 17.24
CA LEU A 76 1.43 -3.58 15.94
C LEU A 76 0.38 -3.53 14.83
N ALA A 77 -0.81 -4.08 15.08
CA ALA A 77 -1.91 -4.15 14.11
C ALA A 77 -2.43 -2.79 13.63
N LYS A 78 -2.02 -1.70 14.27
CA LYS A 78 -2.39 -0.32 13.89
C LYS A 78 -1.66 0.19 12.65
N SER A 79 -0.51 -0.38 12.29
CA SER A 79 0.19 -0.07 11.04
C SER A 79 -0.21 -1.06 9.93
N ALA A 80 -0.04 -0.66 8.67
CA ALA A 80 -0.28 -1.55 7.55
C ALA A 80 0.65 -2.78 7.63
N ALA A 81 1.94 -2.54 7.86
CA ALA A 81 2.92 -3.62 8.00
C ALA A 81 2.56 -4.58 9.14
N GLY A 82 2.25 -4.07 10.33
CA GLY A 82 1.95 -4.92 11.49
C GLY A 82 0.66 -5.72 11.31
N PHE A 83 -0.38 -5.13 10.72
CA PHE A 83 -1.60 -5.85 10.38
C PHE A 83 -1.33 -6.97 9.37
N PHE A 84 -0.60 -6.67 8.29
CA PHE A 84 -0.21 -7.66 7.29
C PHE A 84 0.61 -8.79 7.91
N ALA A 85 1.56 -8.49 8.80
CA ALA A 85 2.37 -9.52 9.46
C ALA A 85 1.54 -10.49 10.29
N LEU A 86 0.58 -9.97 11.06
CA LEU A 86 -0.31 -10.80 11.89
C LEU A 86 -1.19 -11.72 11.04
N ILE A 87 -1.69 -11.23 9.91
CA ILE A 87 -2.51 -12.04 9.01
C ILE A 87 -1.65 -13.07 8.25
N MET A 88 -0.52 -12.63 7.69
CA MET A 88 0.31 -13.42 6.78
C MET A 88 1.17 -14.47 7.48
N CYS A 89 1.71 -14.17 8.67
CA CYS A 89 2.58 -15.10 9.41
C CYS A 89 1.88 -16.43 9.70
N SER A 90 2.66 -17.49 9.88
CA SER A 90 2.16 -18.80 10.30
C SER A 90 1.97 -18.85 11.81
N GLU A 91 2.95 -18.37 12.56
CA GLU A 91 2.96 -18.35 14.03
C GLU A 91 3.36 -16.97 14.57
N VAL A 92 2.92 -16.68 15.78
CA VAL A 92 3.35 -15.52 16.56
C VAL A 92 4.05 -16.06 17.82
N HIS A 93 5.28 -15.63 18.07
CA HIS A 93 6.02 -16.01 19.29
C HIS A 93 6.31 -14.78 20.14
N ALA A 94 6.25 -14.97 21.45
CA ALA A 94 6.68 -13.99 22.43
C ALA A 94 8.23 -13.84 22.46
N GLN A 95 8.73 -12.87 23.23
CA GLN A 95 10.17 -12.62 23.41
C GLN A 95 10.95 -13.86 23.87
N ASN A 96 10.33 -14.68 24.71
CA ASN A 96 10.88 -15.93 25.26
C ASN A 96 10.66 -17.14 24.33
N HIS A 97 10.32 -16.93 23.05
CA HIS A 97 10.02 -17.96 22.05
C HIS A 97 8.80 -18.85 22.36
N GLN A 98 7.98 -18.48 23.35
CA GLN A 98 6.71 -19.17 23.57
C GLN A 98 5.73 -18.86 22.46
N LEU A 99 5.09 -19.91 21.94
CA LEU A 99 4.03 -19.80 20.94
C LEU A 99 2.82 -19.10 21.56
N ILE A 100 2.35 -18.04 20.89
CA ILE A 100 1.11 -17.36 21.23
C ILE A 100 -0.03 -18.02 20.44
N ASP A 101 -1.14 -18.29 21.12
CA ASP A 101 -2.30 -18.85 20.47
C ASP A 101 -2.83 -17.90 19.38
N ARG A 102 -2.99 -18.43 18.16
CA ARG A 102 -3.38 -17.62 17.01
C ARG A 102 -4.78 -17.03 17.17
N ARG A 103 -5.70 -17.75 17.82
CA ARG A 103 -7.07 -17.26 18.04
C ARG A 103 -7.05 -16.11 19.03
N GLU A 104 -6.24 -16.19 20.08
CA GLU A 104 -6.03 -15.09 21.04
C GLU A 104 -5.45 -13.85 20.35
N ALA A 105 -4.39 -14.01 19.54
CA ALA A 105 -3.81 -12.92 18.76
C ALA A 105 -4.81 -12.26 17.80
N LEU A 106 -5.65 -13.05 17.12
CA LEU A 106 -6.68 -12.53 16.21
C LEU A 106 -7.86 -11.89 16.95
N LEU A 107 -8.22 -12.38 18.13
CA LEU A 107 -9.24 -11.76 18.98
C LEU A 107 -8.80 -10.38 19.48
N ALA A 108 -7.51 -10.21 19.77
CA ALA A 108 -6.95 -8.93 20.19
C ALA A 108 -7.15 -7.81 19.15
N ILE A 109 -7.06 -8.15 17.85
CA ILE A 109 -7.21 -7.18 16.76
C ILE A 109 -8.63 -7.10 16.18
N ARG A 110 -9.57 -7.88 16.73
CA ARG A 110 -10.97 -7.89 16.30
C ARG A 110 -11.62 -6.49 16.26
N PRO A 111 -11.38 -5.56 17.21
CA PRO A 111 -11.95 -4.22 17.14
C PRO A 111 -11.55 -3.45 15.87
N LEU A 112 -10.31 -3.61 15.40
CA LEU A 112 -9.84 -2.98 14.16
C LEU A 112 -10.53 -3.59 12.94
N VAL A 113 -10.68 -4.91 12.91
CA VAL A 113 -11.40 -5.63 11.84
C VAL A 113 -12.87 -5.22 11.79
N GLU A 114 -13.50 -5.01 12.95
CA GLU A 114 -14.87 -4.49 13.06
C GLU A 114 -14.99 -3.07 12.55
N ALA A 115 -14.08 -2.18 12.95
CA ALA A 115 -14.05 -0.80 12.47
C ALA A 115 -13.86 -0.74 10.94
N MET A 116 -12.95 -1.54 10.38
CA MET A 116 -12.75 -1.62 8.93
C MET A 116 -14.00 -2.13 8.21
N PHE A 117 -14.61 -3.20 8.74
CA PHE A 117 -15.81 -3.79 8.14
C PHE A 117 -17.00 -2.82 8.13
N GLU A 118 -17.25 -2.14 9.26
CA GLU A 118 -18.37 -1.19 9.41
C GLU A 118 -18.11 0.16 8.72
N GLY A 119 -16.85 0.47 8.41
CA GLY A 119 -16.45 1.77 7.88
C GLY A 119 -16.31 2.86 8.94
N ASP A 120 -16.04 2.48 10.18
CA ASP A 120 -15.63 3.41 11.24
C ASP A 120 -14.16 3.80 11.05
N ILE A 121 -13.90 4.56 9.98
CA ILE A 121 -12.55 4.91 9.50
C ILE A 121 -11.69 5.58 10.57
N ARG A 122 -12.29 6.22 11.59
CA ARG A 122 -11.59 6.85 12.72
C ARG A 122 -10.88 5.84 13.62
N ASN A 123 -11.40 4.63 13.72
CA ASN A 123 -10.92 3.61 14.67
C ASN A 123 -10.20 2.44 13.97
N THR A 124 -9.68 2.66 12.76
CA THR A 124 -9.00 1.63 11.96
C THR A 124 -7.49 1.55 12.18
N SER A 125 -6.88 2.54 12.84
CA SER A 125 -5.43 2.61 13.05
C SER A 125 -5.04 3.29 14.38
N SER A 126 -5.93 4.08 14.98
CA SER A 126 -5.65 4.87 16.17
C SER A 126 -6.33 4.30 17.40
N ALA A 127 -5.83 4.67 18.58
CA ALA A 127 -6.57 4.48 19.82
C ALA A 127 -7.89 5.28 19.76
N ARG A 128 -8.96 4.71 20.31
CA ARG A 128 -10.31 5.29 20.27
C ARG A 128 -10.31 6.72 20.83
N GLY A 129 -10.84 7.66 20.06
CA GLY A 129 -11.00 9.07 20.47
C GLY A 129 -9.84 10.01 20.10
N ALA A 130 -8.68 9.49 19.69
CA ALA A 130 -7.62 10.33 19.15
C ALA A 130 -7.94 10.79 17.70
N ARG A 131 -7.33 11.90 17.26
CA ARG A 131 -7.31 12.24 15.84
C ARG A 131 -6.46 11.18 15.11
N PRO A 132 -6.99 10.50 14.07
CA PRO A 132 -6.20 9.53 13.32
C PRO A 132 -5.09 10.25 12.55
N THR A 133 -3.92 9.64 12.48
CA THR A 133 -2.82 10.01 11.56
C THR A 133 -2.67 9.01 10.41
N ALA A 134 -3.40 7.91 10.49
CA ALA A 134 -3.53 6.90 9.46
C ALA A 134 -4.99 6.41 9.41
N ILE A 135 -5.42 5.88 8.29
CA ILE A 135 -6.69 5.17 8.12
C ILE A 135 -6.37 3.94 7.29
N ASN A 136 -6.61 2.76 7.85
CA ASN A 136 -6.31 1.48 7.22
C ASN A 136 -7.61 0.78 6.87
N LEU A 137 -7.76 0.34 5.63
CA LEU A 137 -8.95 -0.35 5.15
C LEU A 137 -8.51 -1.55 4.33
N PHE A 138 -8.53 -2.73 4.95
CA PHE A 138 -8.03 -3.96 4.35
C PHE A 138 -9.10 -5.05 4.32
N CYS A 139 -9.22 -5.69 3.17
CA CYS A 139 -9.95 -6.93 2.96
C CYS A 139 -8.99 -8.09 3.18
N VAL A 140 -9.40 -9.07 4.00
CA VAL A 140 -8.66 -10.31 4.21
C VAL A 140 -9.39 -11.43 3.49
N ASN A 141 -8.75 -12.06 2.52
CA ASN A 141 -9.36 -13.13 1.73
C ASN A 141 -9.88 -14.25 2.64
N TYR A 142 -11.08 -14.76 2.33
CA TYR A 142 -11.78 -15.83 3.05
C TYR A 142 -12.17 -15.52 4.50
N ALA A 143 -11.94 -14.30 4.98
CA ALA A 143 -12.50 -13.90 6.25
C ALA A 143 -14.01 -13.74 6.13
N LYS A 144 -14.76 -14.03 7.21
CA LYS A 144 -16.21 -13.77 7.29
C LYS A 144 -16.58 -12.31 6.95
N ARG A 145 -15.62 -11.39 7.13
CA ARG A 145 -15.73 -9.95 6.88
C ARG A 145 -14.77 -9.48 5.78
N GLU A 146 -14.49 -10.33 4.78
CA GLU A 146 -13.61 -9.98 3.66
C GLU A 146 -14.05 -8.69 2.96
N PHE A 147 -15.32 -8.62 2.56
CA PHE A 147 -15.87 -7.49 1.81
C PHE A 147 -16.35 -6.38 2.74
N ILE A 148 -15.44 -5.45 3.07
CA ILE A 148 -15.72 -4.33 3.98
C ILE A 148 -16.67 -3.29 3.36
N LYS A 149 -17.58 -2.71 4.15
CA LYS A 149 -18.57 -1.74 3.65
C LYS A 149 -17.98 -0.49 2.97
N PRO A 150 -16.80 0.02 3.36
CA PRO A 150 -16.16 1.11 2.64
C PRO A 150 -15.85 0.82 1.17
N PHE A 151 -15.65 -0.45 0.80
CA PHE A 151 -15.31 -0.84 -0.57
C PHE A 151 -16.45 -1.56 -1.30
N TYR A 152 -17.40 -2.17 -0.60
CA TYR A 152 -18.48 -2.97 -1.21
C TYR A 152 -19.86 -2.58 -0.66
N PHE A 153 -20.91 -2.60 -1.50
CA PHE A 153 -22.28 -2.24 -1.10
C PHE A 153 -23.25 -3.42 -0.99
N ASP A 154 -22.86 -4.59 -1.47
CA ASP A 154 -23.61 -5.84 -1.37
C ASP A 154 -22.69 -6.89 -0.75
N HIS A 155 -23.18 -7.68 0.20
CA HIS A 155 -22.38 -8.72 0.86
C HIS A 155 -22.75 -10.14 0.39
N THR A 156 -23.84 -10.27 -0.35
CA THR A 156 -24.28 -11.53 -0.95
C THR A 156 -23.64 -11.74 -2.33
N ASP A 157 -23.55 -10.67 -3.10
CA ASP A 157 -22.85 -10.58 -4.38
C ASP A 157 -21.94 -9.34 -4.38
N PRO A 158 -20.72 -9.46 -3.82
CA PRO A 158 -19.89 -8.31 -3.51
C PRO A 158 -19.52 -7.50 -4.75
N LYS A 159 -20.01 -6.27 -4.78
CA LYS A 159 -19.75 -5.28 -5.82
C LYS A 159 -19.05 -4.07 -5.24
N VAL A 160 -17.98 -3.64 -5.91
CA VAL A 160 -17.22 -2.44 -5.53
C VAL A 160 -18.14 -1.22 -5.56
N GLN A 161 -18.05 -0.39 -4.53
CA GLN A 161 -18.77 0.89 -4.39
C GLN A 161 -18.55 1.79 -5.61
N PRO A 162 -19.49 2.70 -5.96
CA PRO A 162 -19.33 3.58 -7.11
C PRO A 162 -18.19 4.60 -6.91
N LYS A 163 -17.65 5.15 -8.00
CA LYS A 163 -16.55 6.15 -7.97
C LYS A 163 -16.81 7.33 -7.03
N SER A 164 -18.05 7.85 -6.99
CA SER A 164 -18.44 8.96 -6.12
C SER A 164 -18.28 8.64 -4.63
N TRP A 165 -18.53 7.38 -4.24
CA TRP A 165 -18.32 6.93 -2.86
C TRP A 165 -16.86 7.04 -2.44
N PHE A 166 -15.94 6.65 -3.32
CA PHE A 166 -14.50 6.79 -3.06
C PHE A 166 -14.06 8.25 -2.98
N SER A 167 -14.68 9.16 -3.74
CA SER A 167 -14.45 10.60 -3.59
C SER A 167 -14.83 11.07 -2.18
N THR A 168 -16.01 10.67 -1.69
CA THR A 168 -16.44 10.97 -0.32
C THR A 168 -15.54 10.34 0.72
N LEU A 169 -15.06 9.11 0.50
CA LEU A 169 -14.14 8.42 1.40
C LEU A 169 -12.81 9.17 1.54
N VAL A 170 -12.19 9.58 0.41
CA VAL A 170 -10.94 10.36 0.42
C VAL A 170 -11.13 11.71 1.11
N GLU A 171 -12.22 12.42 0.80
CA GLU A 171 -12.53 13.70 1.42
C GLU A 171 -12.75 13.57 2.93
N THR A 172 -13.55 12.59 3.36
CA THR A 172 -13.83 12.35 4.79
C THR A 172 -12.57 11.95 5.53
N SER A 173 -11.73 11.10 4.93
CA SER A 173 -10.44 10.69 5.49
C SER A 173 -9.51 11.88 5.69
N SER A 174 -9.36 12.73 4.66
CA SER A 174 -8.59 13.96 4.73
C SER A 174 -9.12 14.92 5.81
N ASN A 175 -10.44 15.09 5.89
CA ASN A 175 -11.08 15.96 6.89
C ASN A 175 -10.88 15.48 8.33
N LEU A 176 -10.76 14.18 8.56
CA LEU A 176 -10.45 13.62 9.88
C LEU A 176 -9.00 13.91 10.30
N MET A 177 -8.06 13.89 9.35
CA MET A 177 -6.62 14.03 9.61
C MET A 177 -6.15 15.49 9.63
N ASN A 178 -6.72 16.36 8.80
CA ASN A 178 -6.25 17.75 8.63
C ASN A 178 -6.84 18.76 9.63
N ALA A 179 -6.07 19.78 9.99
CA ALA A 179 -6.54 20.96 10.73
C ALA A 179 -7.49 21.82 9.87
N ARG A 180 -8.29 22.71 10.47
CA ARG A 180 -9.35 23.45 9.76
C ARG A 180 -8.85 24.32 8.59
N GLY A 181 -7.61 24.84 8.65
CA GLY A 181 -7.04 25.73 7.62
C GLY A 181 -6.67 25.04 6.31
N ASP A 182 -6.17 23.80 6.37
CA ASP A 182 -5.59 23.10 5.21
C ASP A 182 -6.65 22.39 4.34
N ARG A 183 -7.87 22.23 4.89
CA ARG A 183 -8.99 21.52 4.25
C ARG A 183 -9.45 22.18 2.95
N GLY A 184 -9.52 23.51 2.94
CA GLY A 184 -10.05 24.26 1.80
C GLY A 184 -9.14 24.21 0.56
N ALA A 185 -7.82 24.15 0.75
CA ALA A 185 -6.86 24.15 -0.36
C ALA A 185 -6.83 22.79 -1.10
N LEU A 186 -6.90 21.69 -0.36
CA LEU A 186 -6.94 20.34 -0.93
C LEU A 186 -8.22 20.07 -1.73
N VAL A 187 -9.38 20.44 -1.20
CA VAL A 187 -10.65 20.22 -1.90
C VAL A 187 -10.68 21.01 -3.21
N ARG A 188 -10.22 22.27 -3.20
CA ARG A 188 -10.12 23.10 -4.42
C ARG A 188 -9.11 22.58 -5.45
N SER A 189 -8.06 21.89 -5.02
CA SER A 189 -6.99 21.39 -5.91
C SER A 189 -7.32 20.04 -6.56
N GLY A 190 -8.49 19.46 -6.28
CA GLY A 190 -8.97 18.25 -6.97
C GLY A 190 -8.92 16.98 -6.14
N LEU A 191 -8.87 17.08 -4.80
CA LEU A 191 -8.91 15.91 -3.91
C LEU A 191 -10.08 14.94 -4.21
N PRO A 192 -11.32 15.38 -4.50
CA PRO A 192 -12.40 14.46 -4.87
C PRO A 192 -12.11 13.65 -6.15
N ALA A 193 -11.30 14.17 -7.07
CA ALA A 193 -10.92 13.45 -8.29
C ALA A 193 -10.02 12.23 -7.99
N LEU A 194 -9.33 12.22 -6.83
CA LEU A 194 -8.61 11.03 -6.36
C LEU A 194 -9.52 9.85 -6.03
N GLY A 195 -10.80 10.08 -5.75
CA GLY A 195 -11.77 9.01 -5.57
C GLY A 195 -11.85 8.09 -6.78
N SER A 196 -11.74 8.63 -7.99
CA SER A 196 -11.70 7.83 -9.22
C SER A 196 -10.45 6.96 -9.33
N VAL A 197 -9.30 7.48 -8.87
CA VAL A 197 -8.02 6.76 -8.84
C VAL A 197 -8.08 5.62 -7.84
N LEU A 198 -8.51 5.92 -6.62
CA LEU A 198 -8.62 4.93 -5.55
C LEU A 198 -9.63 3.83 -5.93
N TRP A 199 -10.76 4.18 -6.53
CA TRP A 199 -11.73 3.21 -7.05
C TRP A 199 -11.09 2.26 -8.06
N GLU A 200 -10.34 2.78 -9.04
CA GLU A 200 -9.72 1.98 -10.09
C GLU A 200 -8.68 1.02 -9.49
N LEU A 201 -7.82 1.53 -8.60
CA LEU A 201 -6.79 0.73 -7.95
C LEU A 201 -7.39 -0.36 -7.07
N ILE A 202 -8.45 -0.06 -6.30
CA ILE A 202 -9.15 -1.06 -5.47
C ILE A 202 -9.88 -2.08 -6.34
N SER A 203 -10.54 -1.65 -7.42
CA SER A 203 -11.19 -2.55 -8.37
C SER A 203 -10.19 -3.50 -9.04
N ASN A 204 -9.00 -3.00 -9.38
CA ASN A 204 -7.94 -3.82 -9.97
C ASN A 204 -7.36 -4.80 -8.94
N ALA A 205 -7.12 -4.35 -7.70
CA ALA A 205 -6.67 -5.23 -6.63
C ALA A 205 -7.71 -6.32 -6.33
N ASP A 206 -9.01 -6.00 -6.29
CA ASP A 206 -10.08 -6.97 -6.10
C ASP A 206 -10.13 -8.01 -7.22
N GLN A 207 -9.99 -7.58 -8.47
CA GLN A 207 -10.03 -8.48 -9.61
C GLN A 207 -8.78 -9.37 -9.72
N HIS A 208 -7.60 -8.87 -9.35
CA HIS A 208 -6.33 -9.48 -9.75
C HIS A 208 -5.48 -10.05 -8.61
N ALA A 209 -5.74 -9.65 -7.36
CA ALA A 209 -4.91 -10.02 -6.21
C ALA A 209 -5.45 -11.20 -5.40
N VAL A 210 -6.62 -11.75 -5.76
CA VAL A 210 -7.29 -12.82 -4.99
C VAL A 210 -6.69 -14.20 -5.28
N THR A 211 -6.13 -14.38 -6.46
CA THR A 211 -5.57 -15.65 -6.95
C THR A 211 -4.11 -15.52 -7.31
N ASP A 212 -3.41 -16.65 -7.37
CA ASP A 212 -2.09 -16.77 -7.97
C ASP A 212 -2.16 -16.72 -9.52
N VAL A 213 -1.02 -16.99 -10.17
CA VAL A 213 -0.92 -17.02 -11.64
C VAL A 213 -1.71 -18.19 -12.25
N ASP A 214 -1.85 -19.31 -11.54
CA ASP A 214 -2.66 -20.46 -11.95
C ASP A 214 -4.17 -20.25 -11.76
N GLY A 215 -4.56 -19.20 -11.06
CA GLY A 215 -5.95 -18.93 -10.71
C GLY A 215 -6.40 -19.62 -9.42
N ASN A 216 -5.50 -20.26 -8.68
CA ASN A 216 -5.81 -20.78 -7.35
C ASN A 216 -5.92 -19.62 -6.37
N LYS A 217 -6.92 -19.68 -5.50
CA LYS A 217 -7.11 -18.65 -4.48
C LYS A 217 -6.09 -18.79 -3.37
N TYR A 218 -5.54 -17.66 -2.93
CA TYR A 218 -4.60 -17.64 -1.81
C TYR A 218 -5.28 -17.97 -0.48
N LYS A 219 -4.65 -18.85 0.32
CA LYS A 219 -5.07 -19.14 1.70
C LYS A 219 -5.00 -17.91 2.62
N LYS A 220 -4.00 -17.06 2.39
CA LYS A 220 -3.78 -15.80 3.10
C LYS A 220 -3.42 -14.74 2.06
N ALA A 221 -4.26 -13.73 1.95
CA ALA A 221 -4.08 -12.61 1.05
C ALA A 221 -4.85 -11.40 1.58
N LEU A 222 -4.32 -10.22 1.28
CA LEU A 222 -4.92 -8.95 1.64
C LEU A 222 -4.92 -8.01 0.45
N ARG A 223 -5.94 -7.16 0.42
CA ARG A 223 -6.03 -6.02 -0.51
C ARG A 223 -6.68 -4.84 0.19
N GLY A 224 -6.25 -3.62 -0.13
CA GLY A 224 -6.91 -2.43 0.40
C GLY A 224 -6.04 -1.19 0.34
N THR A 225 -6.34 -0.22 1.21
CA THR A 225 -5.65 1.07 1.22
C THR A 225 -5.26 1.53 2.61
N SER A 226 -4.16 2.26 2.68
CA SER A 226 -3.74 3.05 3.82
C SER A 226 -3.69 4.52 3.42
N ILE A 227 -4.39 5.38 4.15
CA ILE A 227 -4.36 6.83 3.96
C ILE A 227 -3.67 7.43 5.18
N LYS A 228 -2.57 8.14 4.99
CA LYS A 228 -1.75 8.68 6.09
C LYS A 228 -1.54 10.17 5.95
N PHE A 229 -1.44 10.85 7.09
CA PHE A 229 -0.93 12.21 7.17
C PHE A 229 0.51 12.16 7.66
N ASN A 230 1.43 12.63 6.83
CA ASN A 230 2.86 12.66 7.13
C ASN A 230 3.33 14.11 7.27
N ARG A 231 4.03 14.41 8.36
CA ARG A 231 4.73 15.68 8.57
C ARG A 231 6.22 15.45 8.48
N MET A 232 6.92 16.27 7.72
CA MET A 232 8.34 16.09 7.40
C MET A 232 9.12 17.39 7.56
N SER A 233 10.20 17.33 8.35
CA SER A 233 11.19 18.41 8.41
C SER A 233 12.20 18.29 7.26
N ARG A 234 12.95 19.36 6.98
CA ARG A 234 14.01 19.33 5.96
C ARG A 234 15.09 18.28 6.26
N GLN A 235 15.45 18.11 7.54
CA GLN A 235 16.45 17.12 7.94
C GLN A 235 15.97 15.69 7.73
N ASP A 236 14.70 15.42 8.05
CA ASP A 236 14.08 14.12 7.79
C ASP A 236 14.03 13.84 6.30
N ALA A 237 13.65 14.83 5.48
CA ALA A 237 13.59 14.72 4.03
C ALA A 237 14.94 14.36 3.39
N LEU A 238 16.02 15.03 3.82
CA LEU A 238 17.37 14.76 3.33
C LEU A 238 17.82 13.34 3.66
N THR A 239 17.54 12.86 4.87
CA THR A 239 17.89 11.51 5.31
C THR A 239 17.04 10.45 4.60
N TYR A 240 15.76 10.77 4.34
CA TYR A 240 14.78 9.85 3.79
C TYR A 240 14.94 9.62 2.28
N SER A 241 15.36 10.65 1.53
CA SER A 241 15.35 10.64 0.06
C SER A 241 16.75 10.61 -0.57
N ASP A 242 17.80 10.40 0.23
CA ASP A 242 19.21 10.48 -0.20
C ASP A 242 19.56 9.59 -1.42
N ARG A 243 18.90 8.44 -1.56
CA ARG A 243 19.10 7.46 -2.65
C ARG A 243 17.96 7.42 -3.67
N GLU A 244 17.03 8.37 -3.61
CA GLU A 244 15.88 8.45 -4.50
C GLU A 244 15.79 9.83 -5.17
N PRO A 245 16.51 10.06 -6.29
CA PRO A 245 16.67 11.40 -6.86
C PRO A 245 15.34 12.08 -7.24
N GLU A 246 14.38 11.34 -7.79
CA GLU A 246 13.09 11.91 -8.18
C GLU A 246 12.25 12.30 -6.97
N LEU A 247 12.20 11.44 -5.95
CA LEU A 247 11.55 11.72 -4.67
C LEU A 247 12.23 12.89 -3.95
N ALA A 248 13.57 12.91 -3.91
CA ALA A 248 14.35 14.01 -3.34
C ALA A 248 14.03 15.32 -4.04
N ARG A 249 14.05 15.36 -5.38
CA ARG A 249 13.69 16.55 -6.16
C ARG A 249 12.25 16.98 -5.89
N PHE A 250 11.33 16.03 -5.79
CA PHE A 250 9.93 16.30 -5.45
C PHE A 250 9.78 16.94 -4.07
N ILE A 251 10.45 16.42 -3.05
CA ILE A 251 10.34 16.92 -1.67
C ILE A 251 11.12 18.24 -1.51
N LEU A 252 12.40 18.25 -1.87
CA LEU A 252 13.32 19.36 -1.58
C LEU A 252 12.95 20.67 -2.26
N LYS A 253 12.35 20.63 -3.47
CA LYS A 253 11.87 21.85 -4.15
C LYS A 253 10.80 22.60 -3.34
N ARG A 254 10.07 21.92 -2.47
CA ARG A 254 8.99 22.50 -1.65
C ARG A 254 9.51 23.18 -0.39
N PHE A 255 10.64 22.70 0.14
CA PHE A 255 11.33 23.39 1.23
C PHE A 255 11.92 24.76 0.84
N LEU A 256 11.84 25.16 -0.43
CA LEU A 256 12.12 26.54 -0.85
C LEU A 256 11.06 27.54 -0.35
N LYS A 257 9.86 27.06 0.01
CA LYS A 257 8.71 27.88 0.41
C LYS A 257 8.20 27.60 1.82
N ALA A 258 8.66 26.53 2.47
CA ALA A 258 8.21 26.11 3.79
C ALA A 258 9.35 25.44 4.58
N GLU A 259 9.33 25.56 5.91
CA GLU A 259 10.29 24.88 6.80
C GLU A 259 9.87 23.45 7.17
N VAL A 260 8.56 23.19 7.11
CA VAL A 260 7.92 21.90 7.40
C VAL A 260 6.92 21.61 6.28
N LEU A 261 6.98 20.40 5.75
CA LEU A 261 6.05 19.93 4.74
C LEU A 261 5.07 18.95 5.36
N ASP A 262 3.81 19.10 5.00
CA ASP A 262 2.77 18.15 5.30
C ASP A 262 2.35 17.44 4.00
N PHE A 263 2.07 16.14 4.09
CA PHE A 263 1.65 15.31 2.97
C PHE A 263 0.45 14.45 3.36
N LEU A 264 -0.51 14.36 2.44
CA LEU A 264 -1.48 13.28 2.41
C LEU A 264 -0.93 12.15 1.55
N GLU A 265 -0.72 10.99 2.14
CA GLU A 265 -0.31 9.76 1.47
C GLU A 265 -1.52 8.85 1.29
N ILE A 266 -1.71 8.30 0.09
CA ILE A 266 -2.67 7.24 -0.19
C ILE A 266 -1.89 6.09 -0.82
N SER A 267 -1.84 4.96 -0.11
CA SER A 267 -1.21 3.73 -0.59
C SER A 267 -2.27 2.67 -0.83
N VAL A 268 -2.31 2.08 -2.02
CA VAL A 268 -3.08 0.87 -2.32
C VAL A 268 -2.13 -0.31 -2.34
N ILE A 269 -2.47 -1.36 -1.59
CA ILE A 269 -1.63 -2.51 -1.34
C ILE A 269 -2.43 -3.75 -1.68
N ASP A 270 -1.86 -4.63 -2.47
CA ASP A 270 -2.42 -5.95 -2.73
C ASP A 270 -1.34 -7.03 -2.63
N SER A 271 -1.76 -8.24 -2.28
CA SER A 271 -0.89 -9.43 -2.21
C SER A 271 -1.00 -10.31 -3.45
N GLY A 272 -1.32 -9.78 -4.63
CA GLY A 272 -1.44 -10.56 -5.85
C GLY A 272 -0.09 -11.08 -6.37
N PRO A 273 -0.05 -11.62 -7.60
CA PRO A 273 1.20 -11.92 -8.29
C PRO A 273 1.90 -10.66 -8.85
N GLY A 274 1.30 -9.48 -8.77
CA GLY A 274 1.83 -8.27 -9.39
C GLY A 274 1.38 -8.09 -10.85
N LEU A 275 1.64 -6.90 -11.39
CA LEU A 275 1.02 -6.42 -12.62
C LEU A 275 1.46 -7.21 -13.86
N ALA A 276 2.77 -7.24 -14.15
CA ALA A 276 3.30 -7.91 -15.34
C ALA A 276 2.96 -9.41 -15.38
N ARG A 277 3.16 -10.15 -14.27
CA ARG A 277 2.81 -11.58 -14.19
C ARG A 277 1.34 -11.83 -14.51
N ARG A 278 0.43 -11.06 -13.89
CA ARG A 278 -1.01 -11.20 -14.16
C ARG A 278 -1.35 -10.87 -15.61
N TRP A 279 -0.81 -9.76 -16.10
CA TRP A 279 -1.08 -9.28 -17.45
C TRP A 279 -0.65 -10.28 -18.51
N LEU A 280 0.59 -10.74 -18.45
CA LEU A 280 1.15 -11.69 -19.40
C LEU A 280 0.46 -13.05 -19.30
N THR A 281 0.15 -13.52 -18.08
CA THR A 281 -0.61 -14.77 -17.91
C THR A 281 -1.97 -14.70 -18.61
N ALA A 282 -2.69 -13.58 -18.45
CA ALA A 282 -3.98 -13.38 -19.11
C ALA A 282 -3.85 -13.21 -20.63
N LYS A 283 -2.80 -12.52 -21.09
CA LYS A 283 -2.55 -12.25 -22.52
C LYS A 283 -2.11 -13.51 -23.28
N GLU A 284 -1.28 -14.35 -22.67
CA GLU A 284 -0.73 -15.56 -23.28
C GLU A 284 -1.60 -16.81 -23.04
N GLY A 285 -2.53 -16.76 -22.08
CA GLY A 285 -3.37 -17.91 -21.72
C GLY A 285 -2.62 -19.03 -21.00
N ARG A 286 -1.42 -18.74 -20.47
CA ARG A 286 -0.59 -19.68 -19.70
C ARG A 286 0.08 -18.97 -18.51
N PRO A 287 0.24 -19.62 -17.35
CA PRO A 287 0.90 -19.02 -16.19
C PRO A 287 2.34 -18.58 -16.48
N LEU A 288 2.70 -17.37 -16.04
CA LEU A 288 4.08 -16.93 -15.96
C LEU A 288 4.62 -17.19 -14.54
N GLU A 289 5.29 -18.32 -14.37
CA GLU A 289 5.82 -18.78 -13.07
C GLU A 289 6.88 -17.83 -12.48
N SER A 290 7.77 -17.33 -13.33
CA SER A 290 8.99 -16.66 -12.90
C SER A 290 9.27 -15.44 -13.78
N LEU A 291 9.48 -14.29 -13.13
CA LEU A 291 9.85 -13.04 -13.80
C LEU A 291 11.27 -13.09 -14.35
N GLU A 292 12.13 -13.91 -13.78
CA GLU A 292 13.52 -14.14 -14.21
C GLU A 292 13.61 -14.65 -15.65
N THR A 293 12.52 -15.21 -16.19
CA THR A 293 12.41 -15.62 -17.61
C THR A 293 12.20 -14.44 -18.57
N LEU A 294 11.88 -13.26 -18.05
CA LEU A 294 11.67 -12.02 -18.82
C LEU A 294 12.85 -11.08 -18.70
N THR A 295 13.11 -10.32 -19.77
CA THR A 295 13.92 -9.11 -19.64
C THR A 295 13.15 -8.03 -18.89
N LEU A 296 13.86 -7.08 -18.26
CA LEU A 296 13.23 -5.98 -17.55
C LEU A 296 12.40 -5.08 -18.48
N GLU A 297 12.79 -4.95 -19.75
CA GLU A 297 12.06 -4.17 -20.75
C GLU A 297 10.69 -4.78 -21.05
N VAL A 298 10.62 -6.12 -21.18
CA VAL A 298 9.34 -6.84 -21.40
C VAL A 298 8.45 -6.72 -20.16
N GLU A 299 9.04 -6.84 -18.97
CA GLU A 299 8.30 -6.65 -17.72
C GLU A 299 7.77 -5.21 -17.58
N LEU A 300 8.58 -4.21 -17.97
CA LEU A 300 8.21 -2.80 -17.96
C LEU A 300 7.08 -2.53 -18.95
N GLU A 301 7.18 -3.00 -20.19
CA GLU A 301 6.14 -2.85 -21.19
C GLU A 301 4.81 -3.48 -20.72
N ALA A 302 4.87 -4.72 -20.22
CA ALA A 302 3.71 -5.41 -19.66
C ALA A 302 3.09 -4.65 -18.48
N THR A 303 3.92 -4.06 -17.62
CA THR A 303 3.46 -3.25 -16.50
C THR A 303 2.80 -1.97 -16.98
N LEU A 304 3.41 -1.23 -17.91
CA LEU A 304 2.86 0.01 -18.47
C LEU A 304 1.58 -0.23 -19.28
N ASP A 305 1.44 -1.38 -19.94
CA ASP A 305 0.20 -1.78 -20.63
C ASP A 305 -1.01 -1.81 -19.70
N CYS A 306 -0.81 -2.20 -18.42
CA CYS A 306 -1.86 -2.17 -17.41
C CYS A 306 -2.38 -0.74 -17.12
N PHE A 307 -1.61 0.28 -17.52
CA PHE A 307 -1.95 1.69 -17.36
C PHE A 307 -2.55 2.34 -18.62
N LYS A 308 -2.52 1.65 -19.78
CA LYS A 308 -2.99 2.20 -21.06
C LYS A 308 -4.51 2.12 -21.21
N LYS A 309 -5.10 3.11 -21.90
CA LYS A 309 -6.53 3.14 -22.25
C LYS A 309 -6.90 1.92 -23.10
N HIS A 310 -8.06 1.31 -22.83
CA HIS A 310 -8.63 0.20 -23.62
C HIS A 310 -7.81 -1.10 -23.70
N ILE A 311 -6.76 -1.24 -22.88
CA ILE A 311 -5.96 -2.46 -22.75
C ILE A 311 -6.35 -3.16 -21.44
N THR A 312 -7.63 -3.48 -21.29
CA THR A 312 -8.11 -4.40 -20.25
C THR A 312 -8.88 -5.53 -20.90
N SER A 313 -8.82 -6.71 -20.32
CA SER A 313 -9.42 -7.98 -20.79
C SER A 313 -10.96 -8.00 -20.83
N LYS A 314 -11.62 -6.85 -20.97
CA LYS A 314 -13.08 -6.67 -20.96
C LYS A 314 -13.56 -6.13 -22.32
N PRO A 315 -14.02 -6.99 -23.25
CA PRO A 315 -14.56 -6.57 -24.55
C PRO A 315 -15.86 -5.75 -24.49
N GLN A 316 -16.52 -5.63 -23.33
CA GLN A 316 -17.92 -5.20 -23.22
C GLN A 316 -18.15 -3.87 -22.49
N SER A 317 -17.13 -3.05 -22.28
CA SER A 317 -17.25 -1.77 -21.56
C SER A 317 -16.69 -0.60 -22.38
N PRO A 318 -17.54 0.27 -22.96
CA PRO A 318 -17.10 1.46 -23.70
C PRO A 318 -16.25 2.45 -22.87
N ASN A 319 -16.29 2.33 -21.53
CA ASN A 319 -15.61 3.21 -20.58
C ASN A 319 -14.37 2.56 -19.93
N SER A 320 -14.00 1.34 -20.31
CA SER A 320 -12.82 0.64 -19.79
C SER A 320 -11.54 1.38 -20.19
N GLY A 321 -10.68 1.71 -19.21
CA GLY A 321 -9.43 2.46 -19.41
C GLY A 321 -9.55 4.00 -19.37
N MET A 322 -10.76 4.59 -19.29
CA MET A 322 -10.91 6.04 -19.08
C MET A 322 -10.61 6.48 -17.63
N GLY A 323 -10.72 5.57 -16.66
CA GLY A 323 -10.55 5.86 -15.24
C GLY A 323 -9.15 6.36 -14.90
N LEU A 324 -8.13 5.66 -15.41
CA LEU A 324 -6.73 5.96 -15.11
C LEU A 324 -6.18 7.18 -15.88
N HIS A 325 -6.71 7.48 -17.06
CA HIS A 325 -6.34 8.73 -17.74
C HIS A 325 -6.83 9.95 -16.97
N ASN A 326 -8.09 9.92 -16.50
CA ASN A 326 -8.63 10.97 -15.64
C ASN A 326 -7.89 11.04 -14.30
N ALA A 327 -7.42 9.89 -13.81
CA ALA A 327 -6.56 9.80 -12.62
C ALA A 327 -5.25 10.57 -12.78
N VAL A 328 -4.55 10.38 -13.91
CA VAL A 328 -3.28 11.08 -14.19
C VAL A 328 -3.47 12.60 -14.21
N GLN A 329 -4.58 13.08 -14.80
CA GLN A 329 -4.87 14.52 -14.77
C GLN A 329 -5.13 15.04 -13.35
N ALA A 330 -5.81 14.26 -12.51
CA ALA A 330 -6.04 14.62 -11.11
C ALA A 330 -4.73 14.66 -10.31
N LEU A 331 -3.88 13.65 -10.48
CA LEU A 331 -2.55 13.58 -9.88
C LEU A 331 -1.68 14.77 -10.32
N ASN A 332 -1.79 15.17 -11.59
CA ASN A 332 -1.08 16.32 -12.10
C ASN A 332 -1.53 17.64 -11.45
N LYS A 333 -2.85 17.88 -11.36
CA LYS A 333 -3.40 19.08 -10.69
C LYS A 333 -3.00 19.18 -9.22
N LEU A 334 -2.92 18.04 -8.54
CA LEU A 334 -2.48 17.94 -7.14
C LEU A 334 -0.96 18.01 -6.99
N GLN A 335 -0.21 18.13 -8.10
CA GLN A 335 1.24 18.09 -8.12
C GLN A 335 1.79 16.91 -7.31
N ALA A 336 1.15 15.75 -7.42
CA ALA A 336 1.43 14.59 -6.61
C ALA A 336 2.76 13.92 -7.01
N PHE A 337 3.30 13.10 -6.11
CA PHE A 337 4.29 12.09 -6.43
C PHE A 337 3.62 10.72 -6.43
N VAL A 338 3.98 9.87 -7.37
CA VAL A 338 3.50 8.50 -7.48
C VAL A 338 4.67 7.55 -7.48
N ARG A 339 4.56 6.48 -6.67
CA ARG A 339 5.44 5.32 -6.71
C ARG A 339 4.62 4.06 -6.94
N VAL A 340 5.06 3.20 -7.86
CA VAL A 340 4.51 1.85 -8.07
C VAL A 340 5.61 0.84 -7.84
N ARG A 341 5.42 -0.12 -6.94
CA ARG A 341 6.33 -1.25 -6.71
C ARG A 341 5.64 -2.56 -7.01
N THR A 342 6.10 -3.27 -8.03
CA THR A 342 5.54 -4.56 -8.48
C THR A 342 6.63 -5.36 -9.19
N GLY A 343 6.64 -6.69 -9.06
CA GLY A 343 7.65 -7.53 -9.72
C GLY A 343 9.09 -7.09 -9.38
N ARG A 344 9.91 -6.82 -10.38
CA ARG A 344 11.28 -6.27 -10.25
C ARG A 344 11.35 -4.76 -10.52
N LEU A 345 10.20 -4.10 -10.63
CA LEU A 345 10.10 -2.70 -11.01
C LEU A 345 9.72 -1.82 -9.83
N SER A 346 10.36 -0.66 -9.74
CA SER A 346 9.90 0.49 -8.96
C SER A 346 9.78 1.70 -9.88
N LEU A 347 8.55 2.15 -10.14
CA LEU A 347 8.22 3.21 -11.08
C LEU A 347 7.89 4.49 -10.33
N HIS A 348 8.52 5.61 -10.69
CA HIS A 348 8.42 6.88 -9.99
C HIS A 348 7.94 7.96 -10.96
N GLN A 349 6.97 8.79 -10.55
CA GLN A 349 6.56 9.96 -11.34
C GLN A 349 6.17 11.12 -10.42
N ALA A 350 6.88 12.24 -10.56
CA ALA A 350 6.60 13.50 -9.89
C ALA A 350 5.87 14.48 -10.82
N PHE A 351 4.61 14.78 -10.51
CA PHE A 351 3.85 15.76 -11.26
C PHE A 351 4.16 17.20 -10.84
N GLN A 352 3.98 18.12 -11.79
CA GLN A 352 4.32 19.54 -11.62
C GLN A 352 3.13 20.49 -11.82
N GLY A 353 1.94 20.00 -12.16
CA GLY A 353 0.76 20.84 -12.37
C GLY A 353 0.79 21.56 -13.72
N SER A 354 1.19 20.85 -14.78
CA SER A 354 1.13 21.36 -16.15
C SER A 354 -0.32 21.52 -16.61
N ASP A 355 -0.61 22.53 -17.43
CA ASP A 355 -1.93 22.68 -18.08
C ASP A 355 -2.12 21.70 -19.25
N GLN A 356 -1.06 21.00 -19.68
CA GLN A 356 -1.12 20.00 -20.73
C GLN A 356 -1.69 18.67 -20.21
N VAL A 357 -2.29 17.91 -21.13
CA VAL A 357 -2.73 16.53 -20.85
C VAL A 357 -1.49 15.70 -20.55
N MET A 358 -1.40 15.20 -19.32
CA MET A 358 -0.27 14.36 -18.90
C MET A 358 -0.55 12.88 -19.17
N GLU A 359 0.49 12.14 -19.53
CA GLU A 359 0.47 10.68 -19.55
C GLU A 359 1.18 10.11 -18.33
N PHE A 360 0.87 8.86 -17.99
CA PHE A 360 1.64 8.12 -17.00
C PHE A 360 2.89 7.57 -17.69
N ASP A 361 4.00 8.27 -17.50
CA ASP A 361 5.31 7.98 -18.10
C ASP A 361 6.35 8.04 -16.98
N PRO A 362 6.37 7.01 -16.11
CA PRO A 362 7.22 7.02 -14.93
C PRO A 362 8.66 6.66 -15.27
N SER A 363 9.61 7.19 -14.49
CA SER A 363 10.98 6.72 -14.50
C SER A 363 11.10 5.38 -13.76
N VAL A 364 11.99 4.51 -14.22
CA VAL A 364 12.35 3.30 -13.48
C VAL A 364 13.45 3.66 -12.48
N TRP A 365 13.16 3.48 -11.20
CA TRP A 365 14.15 3.56 -10.14
C TRP A 365 14.60 2.17 -9.73
N ASN A 366 15.91 1.99 -9.59
CA ASN A 366 16.53 0.70 -9.32
C ASN A 366 17.68 0.78 -8.31
N GLY A 367 17.97 1.98 -7.76
CA GLY A 367 19.03 2.18 -6.79
C GLY A 367 20.43 1.77 -7.28
N GLY A 368 20.65 1.69 -8.60
CA GLY A 368 21.90 1.26 -9.23
C GLY A 368 22.06 -0.26 -9.40
N ARG A 369 21.00 -1.05 -9.24
CA ARG A 369 21.00 -2.52 -9.41
C ARG A 369 19.66 -3.05 -9.91
N GLU A 370 19.59 -4.30 -10.33
CA GLU A 370 18.28 -4.96 -10.53
C GLU A 370 17.61 -5.19 -9.16
N LEU A 371 16.32 -4.86 -9.06
CA LEU A 371 15.57 -5.08 -7.83
C LEU A 371 15.08 -6.54 -7.78
N ALA A 372 14.98 -7.10 -6.58
CA ALA A 372 14.40 -8.41 -6.39
C ALA A 372 12.92 -8.44 -6.82
N ALA A 373 12.47 -9.60 -7.30
CA ALA A 373 11.05 -9.83 -7.57
C ALA A 373 10.26 -9.80 -6.27
N VAL A 374 9.11 -9.13 -6.27
CA VAL A 374 8.22 -9.01 -5.11
C VAL A 374 6.83 -9.54 -5.43
N GLU A 375 6.18 -10.02 -4.37
CA GLU A 375 4.77 -10.40 -4.40
C GLU A 375 3.89 -9.15 -4.24
N GLY A 376 2.78 -9.12 -4.97
CA GLY A 376 1.80 -8.04 -4.90
C GLY A 376 2.20 -6.75 -5.60
N THR A 377 1.38 -5.72 -5.40
CA THR A 377 1.64 -4.36 -5.88
C THR A 377 1.40 -3.36 -4.76
N VAL A 378 2.29 -2.35 -4.68
CA VAL A 378 2.08 -1.15 -3.88
C VAL A 378 2.03 0.04 -4.81
N PHE A 379 0.92 0.78 -4.76
CA PHE A 379 0.75 2.05 -5.45
C PHE A 379 0.62 3.17 -4.41
N THR A 380 1.64 4.01 -4.28
CA THR A 380 1.68 5.11 -3.30
C THR A 380 1.56 6.45 -4.01
N ILE A 381 0.62 7.28 -3.56
CA ILE A 381 0.39 8.65 -4.00
C ILE A 381 0.71 9.58 -2.83
N CYS A 382 1.59 10.56 -3.03
CA CYS A 382 1.91 11.58 -2.04
C CYS A 382 1.50 12.97 -2.54
N ILE A 383 0.59 13.62 -1.82
CA ILE A 383 0.04 14.93 -2.17
C ILE A 383 0.53 15.96 -1.15
N PRO A 384 1.21 17.03 -1.58
CA PRO A 384 1.56 18.13 -0.68
C PRO A 384 0.28 18.85 -0.22
N VAL A 385 0.21 19.22 1.06
CA VAL A 385 -0.94 19.94 1.62
C VAL A 385 -0.67 21.40 1.99
N ASN A 386 0.59 21.84 1.96
CA ASN A 386 0.99 23.21 2.29
C ASN A 386 2.09 23.77 1.38
#